data_AF-A0A934F965-F1
#
_entry.id   AF-A0A934F965-F1
#
_cell.length_a   1.000
_cell.length_b   1.000
_cell.length_c   1.000
_cell.angle_alpha   90.00
_cell.angle_beta   90.00
_cell.angle_gamma   90.00
#
_symmetry.space_group_name_H-M   'P 1'
#
loop_
_entity.id
_entity.type
_entity.pdbx_description
1 polymer ?
#
loop_
_entity_poly.entity_id
_entity_poly.type
_entity_poly.pdbx_seq_one_letter_code
_entity_poly.pdbx_strand_id
1 'polypeptide(L)'
;MLRSHCDLLLEMARKYIWWMPPEEAIAYPTRIVAQVMNTGIFRDSARVAESLGDDCLRMVLKTAEAGQFNERSWHYWHYRLGLAAPDRVPPMPVRRFE
;
A
#
# COMPACT_ATOMS: atom_id res chain seq x y z
N MET A 1 6.82 6.63 12.15
CA MET A 1 7.13 6.84 10.72
C MET A 1 5.88 7.21 9.92
N LEU A 2 4.88 6.33 9.78
CA LEU A 2 3.62 6.68 9.07
C LEU A 2 2.83 7.82 9.72
N ARG A 3 2.73 7.83 11.07
CA ARG A 3 2.04 8.89 11.83
C ARG A 3 2.67 10.28 11.67
N SER A 4 3.89 10.38 11.18
CA SER A 4 4.55 11.67 10.89
C SER A 4 4.04 12.30 9.58
N HIS A 5 3.26 11.56 8.78
CA HIS A 5 2.75 11.96 7.47
C HIS A 5 1.21 12.04 7.45
N CYS A 6 0.59 12.46 8.57
CA CYS A 6 -0.87 12.47 8.71
C CYS A 6 -1.59 13.22 7.59
N ASP A 7 -1.11 14.40 7.19
CA ASP A 7 -1.77 15.20 6.15
C ASP A 7 -1.78 14.51 4.79
N LEU A 8 -0.66 13.90 4.41
CA LEU A 8 -0.56 13.09 3.19
C LEU A 8 -1.53 11.90 3.26
N LEU A 9 -1.55 11.19 4.38
CA LEU A 9 -2.41 10.01 4.54
C LEU A 9 -3.90 10.37 4.55
N LEU A 10 -4.28 11.49 5.16
CA LEU A 10 -5.65 12.01 5.10
C LEU A 10 -6.05 12.40 3.68
N GLU A 11 -5.15 13.04 2.93
CA GLU A 11 -5.39 13.35 1.51
C GLU A 11 -5.59 12.08 0.69
N MET A 12 -4.72 11.08 0.87
CA MET A 12 -4.83 9.79 0.17
C MET A 12 -6.10 9.04 0.58
N ALA A 13 -6.47 9.05 1.86
CA ALA A 13 -7.69 8.42 2.34
C ALA A 13 -8.92 9.04 1.68
N ARG A 14 -8.99 10.38 1.56
CA ARG A 14 -10.08 11.08 0.85
C ARG A 14 -10.23 10.66 -0.61
N LYS A 15 -9.13 10.33 -1.28
CA LYS A 15 -9.15 9.95 -2.71
C LYS A 15 -9.46 8.46 -2.92
N TYR A 16 -8.93 7.58 -2.07
CA TYR A 16 -8.84 6.15 -2.36
C TYR A 16 -9.63 5.24 -1.43
N ILE A 17 -10.07 5.74 -0.27
CA ILE A 17 -10.91 5.02 0.69
C ILE A 17 -12.33 5.57 0.58
N TRP A 18 -13.21 4.84 -0.11
CA TRP A 18 -14.60 5.26 -0.35
C TRP A 18 -15.61 4.60 0.59
N TRP A 19 -15.19 3.59 1.36
CA TRP A 19 -16.05 2.80 2.24
C TRP A 19 -15.92 3.17 3.73
N MET A 20 -15.10 4.17 4.07
CA MET A 20 -14.84 4.62 5.45
C MET A 20 -14.47 6.11 5.45
N PRO A 21 -14.88 6.90 6.46
CA PRO A 21 -14.45 8.28 6.59
C PRO A 21 -12.91 8.39 6.67
N PRO A 22 -12.28 9.37 6.01
CA PRO A 22 -10.83 9.58 6.07
C PRO A 22 -10.27 9.72 7.49
N GLU A 23 -11.03 10.38 8.36
CA GLU A 23 -10.71 10.62 9.77
C GLU A 23 -10.70 9.32 10.59
N GLU A 24 -11.46 8.31 10.17
CA GLU A 24 -11.40 6.95 10.75
C GLU A 24 -10.29 6.11 10.10
N ALA A 25 -10.13 6.25 8.78
CA ALA A 25 -9.13 5.50 8.01
C ALA A 25 -7.70 5.78 8.50
N ILE A 26 -7.43 6.96 9.05
CA ILE A 26 -6.11 7.34 9.58
C ILE A 26 -5.64 6.44 10.74
N ALA A 27 -6.56 5.75 11.42
CA ALA A 27 -6.23 4.73 12.41
C ALA A 27 -5.55 3.49 11.77
N TYR A 28 -5.70 3.31 10.46
CA TYR A 28 -5.17 2.19 9.68
C TYR A 28 -4.23 2.68 8.55
N PRO A 29 -3.11 3.34 8.88
CA PRO A 29 -2.28 4.03 7.88
C PRO A 29 -1.66 3.08 6.86
N THR A 30 -1.33 1.84 7.25
CA THR A 30 -0.82 0.82 6.32
C THR A 30 -1.85 0.43 5.27
N ARG A 31 -3.14 0.38 5.64
CA ARG A 31 -4.23 0.10 4.70
C ARG A 31 -4.43 1.24 3.71
N ILE A 32 -4.30 2.50 4.13
CA ILE A 32 -4.31 3.66 3.21
C ILE A 32 -3.19 3.53 2.19
N VAL A 33 -1.96 3.26 2.66
CA VAL A 33 -0.80 3.13 1.77
C VAL A 33 -0.96 1.94 0.83
N ALA A 34 -1.41 0.78 1.31
CA ALA A 34 -1.71 -0.38 0.48
C ALA A 34 -2.73 -0.05 -0.61
N GLN A 35 -3.77 0.72 -0.27
CA GLN A 35 -4.77 1.14 -1.23
C GLN A 35 -4.18 2.03 -2.34
N VAL A 36 -3.35 3.02 -1.99
CA VAL A 36 -2.66 3.85 -2.99
C VAL A 36 -1.70 3.01 -3.83
N MET A 37 -0.95 2.10 -3.22
CA MET A 37 -0.07 1.20 -3.96
C MET A 37 -0.85 0.30 -4.93
N ASN A 38 -2.07 -0.10 -4.57
CA ASN A 38 -2.88 -0.99 -5.40
C ASN A 38 -3.61 -0.27 -6.53
N THR A 39 -4.24 0.89 -6.24
CA THR A 39 -5.18 1.57 -7.16
C THR A 39 -4.78 3.00 -7.50
N GLY A 40 -3.72 3.53 -6.88
CA GLY A 40 -3.25 4.89 -7.04
C GLY A 40 -2.79 5.20 -8.46
N ILE A 41 -3.13 6.40 -8.93
CA ILE A 41 -2.53 6.94 -10.15
C ILE A 41 -1.03 7.18 -9.92
N PHE A 42 -0.24 7.20 -11.00
CA PHE A 42 1.21 7.35 -10.92
C PHE A 42 1.66 8.52 -10.03
N ARG A 43 1.02 9.69 -10.14
CA ARG A 43 1.35 10.88 -9.35
C ARG A 43 1.21 10.64 -7.84
N ASP A 44 0.11 10.04 -7.40
CA ASP A 44 -0.14 9.81 -5.98
C ASP A 44 0.75 8.68 -5.45
N SER A 45 0.92 7.60 -6.23
CA SER A 45 1.82 6.50 -5.90
C SER A 45 3.28 6.93 -5.78
N ALA A 46 3.76 7.80 -6.69
CA ALA A 46 5.09 8.39 -6.63
C ALA A 46 5.25 9.26 -5.39
N ARG A 47 4.29 10.15 -5.11
CA ARG A 47 4.32 11.03 -3.93
C ARG A 47 4.34 10.24 -2.62
N VAL A 48 3.56 9.17 -2.53
CA VAL A 48 3.58 8.25 -1.37
C VAL A 48 4.94 7.58 -1.23
N ALA A 49 5.53 7.10 -2.33
CA ALA A 49 6.84 6.46 -2.31
C ALA A 49 7.97 7.43 -1.90
N GLU A 50 7.98 8.65 -2.43
CA GLU A 50 8.95 9.69 -2.09
C GLU A 50 8.85 10.14 -0.64
N SER A 51 7.62 10.27 -0.13
CA SER A 51 7.39 10.76 1.24
C SER A 51 7.68 9.70 2.30
N LEU A 52 7.28 8.44 2.05
CA LEU A 52 7.37 7.37 3.05
C LEU A 52 8.67 6.56 2.96
N GLY A 53 9.31 6.57 1.79
CA GLY A 53 10.49 5.79 1.51
C GLY A 53 10.22 4.29 1.30
N ASP A 54 11.17 3.64 0.64
CA ASP A 54 11.05 2.25 0.21
C ASP A 54 10.86 1.27 1.36
N ASP A 55 11.52 1.49 2.50
CA ASP A 55 11.42 0.59 3.66
C ASP A 55 10.00 0.55 4.23
N CYS A 56 9.30 1.68 4.21
CA CYS A 56 7.91 1.73 4.61
C CYS A 56 7.01 0.97 3.63
N LEU A 57 7.26 1.10 2.33
CA LEU A 57 6.49 0.37 1.31
C LEU A 57 6.73 -1.14 1.39
N ARG A 58 7.97 -1.57 1.64
CA ARG A 58 8.32 -2.98 1.88
C ARG A 58 7.58 -3.52 3.10
N MET A 59 7.50 -2.75 4.18
CA MET A 59 6.72 -3.11 5.36
C MET A 59 5.24 -3.30 5.03
N VAL A 60 4.65 -2.38 4.25
CA VAL A 60 3.24 -2.47 3.85
C VAL A 60 2.95 -3.72 3.02
N LEU A 61 3.82 -4.07 2.07
CA LEU A 61 3.69 -5.33 1.32
C LEU A 61 3.80 -6.55 2.24
N LYS A 62 4.74 -6.54 3.18
CA LYS A 62 4.96 -7.65 4.12
C LYS A 62 3.76 -7.89 5.03
N THR A 63 3.06 -6.83 5.43
CA THR A 63 1.87 -6.90 6.28
C THR A 63 0.56 -6.85 5.49
N ALA A 64 0.61 -7.00 4.16
CA ALA A 64 -0.58 -6.92 3.33
C ALA A 64 -1.56 -8.06 3.65
N GLU A 65 -2.83 -7.71 3.77
CA GLU A 65 -3.90 -8.69 3.99
C GLU A 65 -4.48 -9.16 2.66
N ALA A 66 -5.16 -10.31 2.70
CA ALA A 66 -5.86 -10.84 1.54
C ALA A 66 -6.85 -9.81 0.96
N GLY A 67 -6.76 -9.60 -0.36
CA GLY A 67 -7.62 -8.67 -1.10
C GLY A 67 -7.16 -7.20 -1.10
N GLN A 68 -6.08 -6.84 -0.39
CA GLN A 68 -5.56 -5.46 -0.44
C GLN A 68 -4.84 -5.13 -1.76
N PHE A 69 -4.29 -6.15 -2.44
CA PHE A 69 -3.58 -6.02 -3.70
C PHE A 69 -4.19 -6.92 -4.77
N ASN A 70 -4.14 -6.45 -6.02
CA ASN A 70 -4.28 -7.30 -7.19
C ASN A 70 -2.90 -7.80 -7.66
N GLU A 71 -2.89 -8.80 -8.55
CA GLU A 71 -1.66 -9.44 -9.05
C GLU A 71 -0.71 -8.45 -9.72
N ARG A 72 -1.23 -7.53 -10.54
CA ARG A 72 -0.43 -6.53 -11.27
C ARG A 72 0.34 -5.63 -10.31
N SER A 73 -0.34 -5.03 -9.34
CA SER A 73 0.27 -4.13 -8.36
C SER A 73 1.20 -4.90 -7.43
N TRP A 74 0.84 -6.14 -7.05
CA TRP A 74 1.71 -7.02 -6.27
C TRP A 74 3.05 -7.27 -6.97
N HIS A 75 3.02 -7.68 -8.24
CA HIS A 75 4.22 -7.90 -9.04
C HIS A 75 5.05 -6.62 -9.22
N TYR A 76 4.38 -5.53 -9.61
CA TYR A 76 5.06 -4.25 -9.83
C TYR A 76 5.83 -3.78 -8.60
N TRP A 77 5.21 -3.77 -7.41
CA TRP A 77 5.88 -3.27 -6.22
C TRP A 77 6.96 -4.22 -5.69
N HIS A 78 6.79 -5.54 -5.82
CA HIS A 78 7.85 -6.49 -5.48
C HIS A 78 9.09 -6.29 -6.36
N TYR A 79 8.89 -6.03 -7.65
CA TYR A 79 9.98 -5.72 -8.57
C TYR A 79 10.60 -4.34 -8.28
N ARG A 80 9.78 -3.28 -8.22
CA ARG A 80 10.22 -1.89 -8.00
C ARG A 80 10.98 -1.71 -6.68
N LEU A 81 10.67 -2.49 -5.65
CA LEU A 81 11.31 -2.42 -4.34
C LEU A 81 12.49 -3.41 -4.17
N GLY A 82 12.83 -4.17 -5.21
CA GLY A 82 13.92 -5.15 -5.19
C GLY A 82 13.65 -6.36 -4.29
N LEU A 83 12.38 -6.71 -4.06
CA LEU A 83 11.97 -7.84 -3.23
C LEU A 83 11.90 -9.16 -4.00
N ALA A 84 11.77 -9.11 -5.33
CA ALA A 84 11.71 -10.29 -6.18
C ALA A 84 12.37 -10.04 -7.54
N ALA A 85 13.01 -11.08 -8.06
CA ALA A 85 13.38 -11.14 -9.48
C ALA A 85 12.14 -11.41 -10.35
N PRO A 86 12.20 -11.10 -11.66
CA PRO A 86 11.20 -11.57 -12.62
C PRO A 86 10.92 -13.07 -12.43
N ASP A 87 9.65 -13.47 -12.50
CA ASP A 87 9.15 -14.84 -12.30
C ASP A 87 9.37 -15.47 -10.91
N ARG A 88 9.83 -14.68 -9.92
CA ARG A 88 10.02 -15.13 -8.52
C ARG A 88 9.25 -14.30 -7.50
N VAL A 89 8.14 -13.69 -7.92
CA VAL A 89 7.29 -12.91 -7.01
C VAL A 89 6.56 -13.88 -6.06
N PRO A 90 6.54 -13.63 -4.74
CA PRO A 90 5.81 -14.48 -3.80
C PRO A 90 4.30 -14.51 -4.12
N PRO A 91 3.58 -15.57 -3.73
CA PRO A 91 2.14 -15.60 -3.88
C PRO A 91 1.48 -14.49 -3.04
N MET A 92 0.34 -13.99 -3.53
CA MET A 92 -0.45 -13.02 -2.78
C MET A 92 -1.00 -13.62 -1.48
N PRO A 93 -1.22 -12.80 -0.43
CA PRO A 93 -1.87 -13.24 0.78
C PRO A 93 -3.29 -13.75 0.46
N VAL A 94 -3.59 -14.95 0.97
CA VAL A 94 -4.92 -15.58 0.86
C VAL A 94 -5.58 -15.61 2.22
N ARG A 95 -6.91 -15.49 2.25
CA ARG A 95 -7.68 -15.58 3.49
C ARG A 95 -7.54 -16.99 4.06
N ARG A 96 -7.14 -17.09 5.33
CA ARG A 96 -7.07 -18.35 6.07
C ARG A 96 -8.28 -18.44 7.00
N PHE A 97 -8.92 -19.60 7.01
CA PHE A 97 -9.97 -19.95 7.97
C PHE A 97 -9.35 -21.03 8.86
N GLU A 98 -8.92 -20.65 10.06
CA GLU A 98 -8.52 -21.57 11.12
C GLU A 98 -9.73 -21.92 11.97
#